data_AF-A0A940X665-F1
#
_entry.id   AF-A0A940X665-F1
#
_cell.length_a   1.000
_cell.length_b   1.000
_cell.length_c   1.000
_cell.angle_alpha   90.00
_cell.angle_beta   90.00
_cell.angle_gamma   90.00
#
_symmetry.space_group_name_H-M   'P 1'
#
loop_
_entity.id
_entity.type
_entity.pdbx_description
1 polymer ?
#
loop_
_entity_poly.entity_id
_entity_poly.type
_entity_poly.pdbx_seq_one_letter_code
_entity_poly.pdbx_strand_id
1 'polypeptide(L)'
;MSAKRDIPVYSRRLRQAREAMGISQRTLGIEAGIDEFVASSRINRYETGVHQPNYQTLKLLAEVLHLPTAYFYAEDDQLALLIAEFDSKQ
;
A
#
# COMPACT_ATOMS: atom_id res chain seq x y z
N MET A 1 -27.05 -4.14 -6.83
CA MET A 1 -26.11 -3.88 -5.72
C MET A 1 -24.89 -4.75 -5.97
N SER A 2 -23.75 -4.16 -6.34
CA SER A 2 -22.56 -4.93 -6.72
C SER A 2 -21.95 -5.56 -5.47
N ALA A 3 -21.72 -6.88 -5.49
CA ALA A 3 -21.07 -7.59 -4.41
C ALA A 3 -19.76 -6.88 -4.05
N LYS A 4 -19.52 -6.61 -2.77
CA LYS A 4 -18.21 -6.12 -2.30
C LYS A 4 -17.16 -7.09 -2.84
N ARG A 5 -16.34 -6.64 -3.79
CA ARG A 5 -15.22 -7.44 -4.28
C ARG A 5 -14.29 -7.67 -3.09
N ASP A 6 -14.06 -8.93 -2.75
CA ASP A 6 -12.96 -9.31 -1.86
C ASP A 6 -11.65 -8.94 -2.56
N ILE A 7 -11.14 -7.75 -2.24
CA ILE A 7 -9.84 -7.30 -2.71
C ILE A 7 -8.74 -7.91 -1.83
N PRO A 8 -7.57 -8.24 -2.39
CA PRO A 8 -6.46 -8.78 -1.61
C PRO A 8 -6.09 -7.88 -0.42
N VAL A 9 -5.58 -8.48 0.66
CA VAL A 9 -5.21 -7.75 1.89
C VAL A 9 -4.23 -6.60 1.60
N TYR A 10 -3.24 -6.82 0.73
CA TYR A 10 -2.26 -5.80 0.35
C TYR A 10 -2.92 -4.61 -0.36
N SER A 11 -3.96 -4.85 -1.16
CA SER A 11 -4.69 -3.80 -1.88
C SER A 11 -5.41 -2.88 -0.91
N ARG A 12 -6.12 -3.48 0.06
CA ARG A 12 -6.82 -2.75 1.13
C ARG A 12 -5.83 -1.95 1.98
N ARG A 13 -4.75 -2.59 2.44
CA ARG A 13 -3.73 -1.97 3.30
C ARG A 13 -2.98 -0.86 2.60
N LEU A 14 -2.62 -1.04 1.32
CA LEU A 14 -1.97 0.00 0.52
C LEU A 14 -2.81 1.26 0.44
N ARG A 15 -4.10 1.11 0.14
CA ARG A 15 -5.03 2.23 0.08
C ARG A 15 -5.17 2.93 1.43
N GLN A 16 -5.35 2.16 2.51
CA GLN A 16 -5.48 2.70 3.87
C GLN A 16 -4.25 3.51 4.29
N ALA A 17 -3.05 2.95 4.10
CA ALA A 17 -1.80 3.64 4.42
C ALA A 17 -1.63 4.93 3.61
N ARG A 18 -1.92 4.88 2.30
CA ARG A 18 -1.84 6.06 1.43
C ARG A 18 -2.82 7.15 1.85
N GLU A 19 -4.07 6.78 2.14
CA GLU A 19 -5.11 7.72 2.57
C GLU A 19 -4.79 8.31 3.95
N ALA A 20 -4.25 7.53 4.88
CA ALA A 20 -3.80 8.00 6.19
C ALA A 20 -2.65 9.02 6.11
N MET A 21 -1.73 8.83 5.15
CA MET A 21 -0.66 9.79 4.86
C MET A 21 -1.13 11.02 4.08
N GLY A 22 -2.33 10.99 3.49
CA GLY A 22 -2.93 12.14 2.78
C GLY A 22 -2.34 12.42 1.39
N ILE A 23 -1.64 11.45 0.78
CA ILE A 23 -1.01 11.61 -0.54
C ILE A 23 -1.82 11.00 -1.68
N SER A 24 -1.65 11.52 -2.89
CA SER A 24 -2.31 10.97 -4.08
C SER A 24 -1.68 9.66 -4.56
N GLN A 25 -2.43 8.86 -5.33
CA GLN A 25 -1.88 7.66 -5.98
C GLN A 25 -0.69 7.99 -6.90
N ARG A 26 -0.72 9.16 -7.57
CA ARG A 26 0.39 9.63 -8.41
C ARG A 26 1.62 9.92 -7.57
N THR A 27 1.45 10.66 -6.47
CA THR A 27 2.53 11.01 -5.53
C THR A 27 3.21 9.76 -4.98
N LEU A 28 2.43 8.83 -4.42
CA LEU A 28 2.98 7.56 -3.90
C LEU A 28 3.76 6.79 -4.97
N GLY A 29 3.22 6.71 -6.19
CA GLY A 29 3.91 6.01 -7.27
C GLY A 29 5.25 6.66 -7.63
N ILE A 30 5.27 7.97 -7.81
CA ILE A 30 6.47 8.73 -8.15
C ILE A 30 7.54 8.60 -7.07
N GLU A 31 7.16 8.77 -5.80
CA GLU A 31 8.07 8.65 -4.66
C GLU A 31 8.63 7.22 -4.50
N ALA A 32 7.86 6.20 -4.89
CA ALA A 32 8.31 4.81 -4.92
C ALA A 32 9.12 4.45 -6.20
N GLY A 33 9.48 5.44 -7.03
CA GLY A 33 10.29 5.25 -8.24
C GLY A 33 9.52 4.74 -9.45
N ILE A 34 8.18 4.81 -9.45
CA ILE A 34 7.37 4.51 -10.63
C ILE A 34 7.36 5.73 -11.54
N ASP A 35 7.58 5.51 -12.83
CA ASP A 35 7.49 6.54 -13.87
C ASP A 35 6.21 7.38 -13.76
N GLU A 36 6.38 8.70 -13.81
CA GLU A 36 5.33 9.71 -13.61
C GLU A 36 4.09 9.47 -14.48
N PHE A 37 4.27 9.07 -15.74
CA PHE A 37 3.18 8.94 -16.70
C PHE A 37 2.28 7.74 -16.39
N VAL A 38 2.79 6.76 -15.65
CA VAL A 38 2.03 5.56 -15.28
C VAL A 38 1.77 5.42 -13.78
N ALA A 39 2.35 6.29 -12.94
CA ALA A 39 2.30 6.21 -11.48
C ALA A 39 0.88 6.03 -10.92
N SER A 40 -0.06 6.94 -11.24
CA SER A 40 -1.43 6.83 -10.70
C SER A 40 -2.12 5.55 -11.14
N SER A 41 -2.00 5.19 -12.43
CA SER A 41 -2.62 3.99 -12.99
C SER A 41 -2.06 2.70 -12.37
N ARG A 42 -0.76 2.67 -12.08
CA ARG A 42 -0.09 1.50 -11.49
C ARG A 42 -0.50 1.31 -10.03
N ILE A 43 -0.50 2.38 -9.23
CA ILE A 43 -0.98 2.34 -7.84
C ILE A 43 -2.47 1.97 -7.79
N ASN A 44 -3.30 2.54 -8.66
CA ASN A 44 -4.72 2.18 -8.73
C ASN A 44 -4.92 0.68 -8.99
N ARG A 45 -4.13 0.06 -9.88
CA ARG A 45 -4.22 -1.39 -10.14
C ARG A 45 -3.80 -2.23 -8.92
N TYR A 46 -2.86 -1.74 -8.11
CA TYR A 46 -2.51 -2.37 -6.83
C TYR A 46 -3.62 -2.23 -5.80
N GLU A 47 -4.18 -1.04 -5.60
CA GLU A 47 -5.26 -0.76 -4.64
C GLU A 47 -6.59 -1.44 -5.00
N THR A 48 -6.80 -1.77 -6.27
CA THR A 48 -8.01 -2.47 -6.75
C THR A 48 -7.81 -3.98 -6.92
N GLY A 49 -6.60 -4.49 -6.65
CA GLY A 49 -6.26 -5.91 -6.75
C GLY A 49 -6.17 -6.45 -8.19
N VAL A 50 -6.15 -5.57 -9.20
CA VAL A 50 -5.98 -5.94 -10.61
C VAL A 50 -4.58 -6.48 -10.86
N HIS A 51 -3.59 -5.91 -10.19
CA HIS A 51 -2.22 -6.44 -10.20
C HIS A 51 -1.68 -6.54 -8.78
N GLN A 52 -0.86 -7.56 -8.57
CA GLN A 52 -0.10 -7.71 -7.34
C GLN A 52 1.28 -7.05 -7.52
N PRO A 53 1.69 -6.13 -6.63
CA PRO A 53 3.07 -5.68 -6.59
C PRO A 53 3.96 -6.87 -6.16
N ASN A 54 5.13 -7.01 -6.80
CA ASN A 54 6.13 -7.93 -6.27
C ASN A 54 6.67 -7.38 -4.93
N TYR A 55 7.39 -8.23 -4.18
CA TYR A 55 7.89 -7.86 -2.86
C TYR A 55 8.79 -6.61 -2.88
N GLN A 56 9.64 -6.45 -3.90
CA GLN A 56 10.54 -5.29 -3.99
C GLN A 56 9.77 -3.99 -4.22
N THR A 57 8.77 -4.00 -5.10
CA THR A 57 7.86 -2.87 -5.30
C THR A 57 7.10 -2.55 -4.01
N LEU A 58 6.58 -3.58 -3.33
CA LEU A 58 5.85 -3.38 -2.08
C LEU A 58 6.74 -2.81 -0.97
N LYS A 59 8.02 -3.19 -0.93
CA LYS A 59 9.01 -2.63 0.00
C LYS A 59 9.27 -1.14 -0.28
N LEU A 60 9.44 -0.74 -1.54
CA LEU A 60 9.60 0.68 -1.91
C LEU A 60 8.37 1.51 -1.52
N LEU A 61 7.17 0.98 -1.74
CA LEU A 61 5.93 1.62 -1.30
C LEU A 61 5.88 1.74 0.24
N ALA A 62 6.33 0.71 0.95
CA ALA A 62 6.40 0.68 2.41
C ALA A 62 7.34 1.76 2.96
N GLU A 63 8.50 1.95 2.32
CA GLU A 63 9.50 2.97 2.70
C GLU A 63 8.92 4.38 2.57
N VAL A 64 8.25 4.68 1.45
CA VAL A 64 7.53 5.96 1.24
C VAL A 64 6.44 6.16 2.29
N LEU A 65 5.68 5.10 2.59
CA LEU A 65 4.58 5.15 3.55
C LEU A 65 5.03 5.11 5.01
N HIS A 66 6.34 4.98 5.28
CA HIS A 66 6.92 4.85 6.61
C HIS A 66 6.31 3.71 7.43
N LEU A 67 6.06 2.57 6.79
CA LEU A 67 5.48 1.38 7.42
C LEU A 67 6.35 0.15 7.18
N PRO A 68 6.40 -0.82 8.12
CA PRO A 68 6.99 -2.12 7.84
C PRO A 68 6.26 -2.83 6.69
N THR A 69 6.99 -3.52 5.80
CA THR A 69 6.37 -4.26 4.69
C THR A 69 5.37 -5.33 5.16
N ALA A 70 5.52 -5.83 6.39
CA ALA A 70 4.58 -6.74 7.03
C ALA A 70 3.15 -6.16 7.16
N TYR A 71 3.00 -4.84 7.26
CA TYR A 71 1.71 -4.16 7.35
C TYR A 71 0.75 -4.55 6.22
N PHE A 72 1.28 -4.70 5.01
CA PHE A 72 0.50 -5.02 3.81
C PHE A 72 -0.02 -6.47 3.77
N TYR A 73 0.41 -7.32 4.70
CA TYR A 73 -0.03 -8.71 4.82
C TYR A 73 -0.91 -8.95 6.06
N ALA A 74 -1.15 -7.93 6.89
CA ALA A 74 -1.95 -8.06 8.10
C ALA A 74 -3.46 -8.06 7.78
N GLU A 75 -4.12 -9.22 7.88
CA GLU A 75 -5.55 -9.34 7.64
C GLU A 75 -6.40 -8.68 8.72
N ASP A 76 -5.98 -8.79 9.98
CA ASP A 76 -6.63 -8.16 11.13
C ASP A 76 -6.23 -6.69 11.26
N ASP A 77 -7.20 -5.84 11.62
CA ASP A 77 -6.98 -4.40 11.74
C ASP A 77 -6.18 -4.03 13.00
N GLN A 78 -6.35 -4.75 14.11
CA GLN A 78 -5.58 -4.51 15.33
C GLN A 78 -4.12 -4.90 15.13
N LEU A 79 -3.87 -6.04 14.48
CA LEU A 79 -2.52 -6.46 14.12
C LEU A 79 -1.84 -5.45 13.17
N ALA A 80 -2.57 -4.93 12.19
CA ALA A 80 -2.04 -3.91 11.29
C ALA A 80 -1.63 -2.63 12.03
N LEU A 81 -2.41 -2.20 13.02
CA LEU A 81 -2.06 -1.06 13.88
C LEU A 81 -0.79 -1.33 14.70
N LEU A 82 -0.69 -2.50 15.33
CA LEU A 82 0.51 -2.89 16.09
C LEU A 82 1.77 -2.90 15.20
N ILE A 83 1.65 -3.39 13.96
CA ILE A 83 2.76 -3.37 12.99
C ILE A 83 3.08 -1.93 12.57
N ALA A 84 2.09 -1.06 12.38
CA ALA A 84 2.32 0.33 12.01
C ALA A 84 3.03 1.12 13.12
N GLU A 85 2.74 0.81 14.38
CA GLU A 85 3.40 1.40 15.56
C GLU A 85 4.78 0.81 15.86
N PHE A 86 5.16 -0.29 15.19
CA PHE A 86 6.44 -0.93 15.40
C PHE A 86 7.58 -0.07 14.86
N ASP A 87 8.19 0.72 15.74
CA ASP A 87 9.43 1.43 15.45
C ASP A 87 10.61 0.44 15.53
N SER A 88 11.13 0.06 14.36
CA SER A 88 12.30 -0.81 14.26
C SER A 88 13.63 -0.06 14.45
N LYS A 89 13.62 1.22 14.86
CA LYS A 89 14.85 1.94 15.21
C LYS A 89 15.49 1.35 16.46
N GLN A 90 16.34 0.35 16.24
CA GLN A 90 17.55 0.11 17.02
C GLN A 90 18.75 0.57 16.23
#